data_AF-A0A0L1IH14-F1
#
_entry.id   AF-A0A0L1IH14-F1
#
_cell.length_a   1.000
_cell.length_b   1.000
_cell.length_c   1.000
_cell.angle_alpha   90.00
_cell.angle_beta   90.00
_cell.angle_gamma   90.00
#
_symmetry.space_group_name_H-M   'P 1'
#
loop_
_entity.id
_entity.type
_entity.pdbx_description
1 polymer ?
#
loop_
_entity_poly.entity_id
_entity_poly.type
_entity_poly.pdbx_seq_one_letter_code
_entity_poly.pdbx_strand_id
1 'polypeptide(L)'
;MEIVSFGLKYFGVDNLFPDIFKNFVNTKPYNEITTIANSILGKYFTTCTWLKSGATAHPACTKFQLSLRIHLSETDTYGTPAPTAIRQGLEGILENATKTANARAAEVSSETSSKILTKQTDVINTIYMSNQTAIIASIIAILIIVLIMVIIYLILRYRRKKKMKKKLQYIKLLEE
;
A
#
# COMPACT_ATOMS: atom_id res chain seq x y z
N MET A 1 -13.47 -4.20 10.22
CA MET A 1 -14.83 -4.71 10.51
C MET A 1 -14.90 -6.22 10.41
N GLU A 2 -14.47 -6.80 9.29
CA GLU A 2 -14.48 -8.25 9.06
C GLU A 2 -13.75 -9.03 10.14
N ILE A 3 -12.60 -8.53 10.61
CA ILE A 3 -11.78 -9.16 11.64
C ILE A 3 -12.56 -9.36 12.96
N VAL A 4 -13.32 -8.35 13.39
CA VAL A 4 -14.09 -8.45 14.64
C VAL A 4 -15.25 -9.43 14.48
N SER A 5 -15.95 -9.37 13.34
CA SER A 5 -17.01 -10.33 13.04
C SER A 5 -16.50 -11.77 12.93
N PHE A 6 -15.28 -11.96 12.41
CA PHE A 6 -14.63 -13.26 12.32
C PHE A 6 -14.23 -13.78 13.71
N GLY A 7 -13.67 -12.92 14.56
CA GLY A 7 -13.36 -13.27 15.95
C GLY A 7 -14.61 -13.69 16.75
N LEU A 8 -15.74 -13.00 16.56
CA LEU A 8 -17.00 -13.38 17.21
C LEU A 8 -17.53 -14.75 16.73
N LYS A 9 -17.43 -15.03 15.42
CA LYS A 9 -17.75 -16.37 14.87
C LYS A 9 -16.82 -17.45 15.41
N TYR A 10 -15.53 -17.15 15.54
CA TYR A 10 -14.55 -18.08 16.10
C TYR A 10 -14.93 -18.50 17.53
N PHE A 11 -15.40 -17.55 18.35
CA PHE A 11 -15.94 -17.84 19.67
C PHE A 11 -17.33 -18.49 19.66
N GLY A 12 -18.00 -18.59 18.51
CA GLY A 12 -19.33 -19.21 18.37
C GLY A 12 -20.49 -18.30 18.79
N VAL A 13 -20.27 -16.98 18.83
CA VAL A 13 -21.30 -15.98 19.19
C VAL A 13 -22.41 -15.93 18.15
N ASP A 14 -22.11 -16.22 16.89
CA ASP A 14 -23.09 -16.26 15.79
C ASP A 14 -24.13 -17.38 15.96
N ASN A 15 -23.70 -18.52 16.48
CA ASN A 15 -24.58 -19.65 16.76
C ASN A 15 -25.27 -19.54 18.12
N LEU A 16 -24.55 -19.04 19.14
CA LEU A 16 -25.05 -19.00 20.51
C LEU A 16 -25.94 -17.77 20.77
N PHE A 17 -25.61 -16.63 20.17
CA PHE A 17 -26.30 -15.35 20.33
C PHE A 17 -26.53 -14.67 18.97
N PRO A 18 -27.33 -15.28 18.07
CA PRO A 18 -27.49 -14.82 16.69
C PRO A 18 -27.99 -13.39 16.59
N ASP A 19 -28.87 -12.94 17.48
CA ASP A 19 -29.42 -11.58 17.47
C ASP A 19 -28.35 -10.54 17.80
N ILE A 20 -27.48 -10.83 18.78
CA ILE A 20 -26.35 -9.96 19.14
C ILE A 20 -25.37 -9.89 17.97
N PHE A 21 -25.05 -11.04 17.37
CA PHE A 21 -24.14 -11.10 16.23
C PHE A 21 -24.66 -10.33 15.02
N LYS A 22 -25.94 -10.53 14.65
CA LYS A 22 -26.60 -9.81 13.54
C LYS A 22 -26.63 -8.31 13.78
N ASN A 23 -27.02 -7.88 14.98
CA ASN A 23 -27.04 -6.45 15.32
C ASN A 23 -25.63 -5.83 15.25
N PHE A 24 -24.61 -6.55 15.71
CA PHE A 24 -23.22 -6.10 15.63
C PHE A 24 -22.77 -5.90 14.18
N VAL A 25 -23.05 -6.87 13.31
CA VAL A 25 -22.68 -6.81 11.89
C VAL A 25 -23.42 -5.68 11.15
N ASN A 26 -24.70 -5.47 11.46
CA ASN A 26 -25.55 -4.46 10.80
C ASN A 26 -25.25 -3.04 11.29
N THR A 27 -25.18 -2.84 12.60
CA THR A 27 -25.12 -1.52 13.25
C THR A 27 -23.68 -1.02 13.41
N LYS A 28 -22.68 -1.91 13.29
CA LYS A 28 -21.24 -1.58 13.35
C LYS A 28 -20.79 -0.73 14.57
N PRO A 29 -21.27 -0.97 15.81
CA PRO A 29 -20.88 -0.17 16.97
C PRO A 29 -19.51 -0.63 17.49
N TYR A 30 -18.41 -0.09 16.96
CA TYR A 30 -17.05 -0.39 17.45
C TYR A 30 -16.69 0.38 18.72
N ASN A 31 -17.43 1.45 19.01
CA ASN A 31 -17.20 2.38 20.11
C ASN A 31 -17.68 1.87 21.48
N GLU A 32 -18.39 0.73 21.53
CA GLU A 32 -18.99 0.25 22.78
C GLU A 32 -18.81 -1.27 22.98
N ILE A 33 -17.56 -1.73 22.90
CA ILE A 33 -17.24 -3.16 23.11
C ILE A 33 -17.67 -3.64 24.51
N THR A 34 -17.65 -2.76 25.50
CA THR A 34 -18.13 -3.00 26.85
C THR A 34 -19.64 -3.27 26.88
N THR A 35 -20.42 -2.54 26.09
CA THR A 35 -21.88 -2.75 25.95
C THR A 35 -22.18 -4.10 25.30
N ILE A 36 -21.40 -4.48 24.29
CA ILE A 36 -21.52 -5.79 23.64
C ILE A 36 -21.11 -6.91 24.62
N ALA A 37 -20.00 -6.74 25.34
CA ALA A 37 -19.54 -7.70 26.34
C ALA A 37 -20.60 -7.93 27.42
N ASN A 38 -21.22 -6.86 27.93
CA ASN A 38 -22.30 -6.94 28.92
C ASN A 38 -23.55 -7.64 28.36
N SER A 39 -23.90 -7.36 27.10
CA SER A 39 -25.04 -8.01 26.42
C SER A 39 -24.80 -9.51 26.22
N ILE A 40 -23.59 -9.89 25.81
CA ILE A 40 -23.17 -11.29 25.65
C ILE A 40 -23.15 -11.99 27.02
N LEU A 41 -22.63 -11.32 28.06
CA LEU A 41 -22.60 -11.86 29.41
C LEU A 41 -24.01 -12.13 29.95
N GLY A 42 -24.95 -11.20 29.77
CA GLY A 42 -26.34 -11.39 30.18
C GLY A 42 -27.02 -12.57 29.46
N LYS A 43 -26.79 -12.70 28.14
CA LYS A 43 -27.29 -13.87 27.38
C LYS A 43 -26.56 -15.16 27.77
N TYR A 44 -25.28 -15.10 28.07
CA TYR A 44 -24.51 -16.25 28.53
C TYR A 44 -25.08 -16.82 29.84
N PHE A 45 -25.38 -15.98 30.83
CA PHE A 45 -25.97 -16.47 32.09
C PHE A 45 -27.37 -17.08 31.93
N THR A 46 -28.12 -16.64 30.90
CA THR A 46 -29.46 -17.17 30.63
C THR A 46 -29.45 -18.43 29.76
N THR A 47 -28.47 -18.58 28.87
CA THR A 47 -28.40 -19.70 27.92
C THR A 47 -27.50 -20.85 28.40
N CYS A 48 -26.41 -20.54 29.11
CA CYS A 48 -25.34 -21.49 29.43
C CYS A 48 -25.19 -21.84 30.91
N THR A 49 -25.72 -21.02 31.82
CA THR A 49 -25.63 -21.27 33.28
C THR A 49 -27.00 -21.44 33.93
N TRP A 50 -28.05 -21.67 33.16
CA TRP A 50 -29.43 -21.64 33.68
C TRP A 50 -29.71 -22.84 34.59
N LEU A 51 -29.87 -22.54 35.88
CA LEU A 51 -30.01 -23.46 37.02
C LEU A 51 -31.48 -23.82 37.32
N LYS A 52 -32.34 -23.96 36.30
CA LYS A 52 -33.72 -24.44 36.53
C LYS A 52 -33.81 -25.93 36.24
N SER A 53 -34.14 -26.66 37.30
CA SER A 53 -34.41 -28.11 37.42
C SER A 53 -34.89 -28.77 36.12
N GLY A 54 -33.93 -29.31 35.34
CA GLY A 54 -34.19 -30.24 34.23
C GLY A 54 -33.87 -29.74 32.81
N ALA A 55 -33.44 -28.49 32.61
CA ALA A 55 -33.04 -28.02 31.28
C ALA A 55 -31.54 -28.24 31.00
N THR A 56 -31.23 -28.92 29.90
CA THR A 56 -29.85 -29.09 29.42
C THR A 56 -29.36 -27.80 28.78
N ALA A 57 -28.16 -27.33 29.16
CA ALA A 57 -27.53 -26.18 28.53
C ALA A 57 -27.40 -26.38 27.01
N HIS A 58 -27.43 -25.28 26.25
CA HIS A 58 -27.27 -25.35 24.79
C HIS A 58 -25.93 -26.03 24.46
N PRO A 59 -25.85 -27.01 23.54
CA PRO A 59 -24.62 -27.75 23.26
C PRO A 59 -23.46 -26.85 22.79
N ALA A 60 -23.79 -25.69 22.19
CA ALA A 60 -22.80 -24.69 21.82
C ALA A 60 -22.15 -23.93 23.01
N CYS A 61 -22.69 -24.06 24.23
CA CYS A 61 -22.13 -23.46 25.43
C CYS A 61 -20.76 -24.04 25.78
N THR A 62 -20.59 -25.36 25.64
CA THR A 62 -19.30 -26.03 25.89
C THR A 62 -18.20 -25.46 24.98
N LYS A 63 -18.50 -25.31 23.68
CA LYS A 63 -17.56 -24.74 22.71
C LYS A 63 -17.22 -23.29 23.05
N PHE A 64 -18.21 -22.47 23.40
CA PHE A 64 -18.01 -21.08 23.79
C PHE A 64 -17.15 -20.96 25.06
N GLN A 65 -17.46 -21.77 26.09
CA GLN A 65 -16.73 -21.81 27.35
C GLN A 65 -15.27 -22.22 27.17
N LEU A 66 -15.00 -23.26 26.38
CA LEU A 66 -13.63 -23.70 26.09
C LEU A 66 -12.85 -22.68 25.26
N SER A 67 -13.51 -22.08 24.26
CA SER A 67 -12.87 -21.12 23.35
C SER A 67 -12.44 -19.83 24.05
N LEU A 68 -13.16 -19.44 25.12
CA LEU A 68 -12.83 -18.31 25.99
C LEU A 68 -12.07 -18.73 27.27
N ARG A 69 -11.73 -20.02 27.43
CA ARG A 69 -11.11 -20.57 28.64
C ARG A 69 -11.89 -20.29 29.93
N ILE A 70 -13.21 -20.22 29.82
CA ILE A 70 -14.14 -20.19 30.95
C ILE A 70 -14.13 -21.55 31.66
N HIS A 71 -14.04 -22.63 30.89
CA HIS A 71 -13.68 -23.96 31.36
C HIS A 71 -12.34 -24.36 30.73
N LEU A 72 -11.54 -25.15 31.43
CA LEU A 72 -10.27 -25.67 30.87
C LEU A 72 -10.51 -26.92 30.04
N SER A 73 -11.52 -27.70 30.37
CA SER A 73 -11.93 -28.89 29.64
C SER A 73 -13.43 -29.13 29.85
N GLU A 74 -14.00 -30.13 29.16
CA GLU A 74 -15.41 -30.49 29.36
C GLU A 74 -15.70 -30.96 30.80
N THR A 75 -14.68 -31.46 31.50
CA THR A 75 -14.77 -31.96 32.86
C THR A 75 -14.24 -31.00 33.91
N ASP A 76 -13.44 -30.01 33.51
CA ASP A 76 -12.82 -29.02 34.41
C ASP A 76 -13.43 -27.63 34.20
N THR A 77 -14.33 -27.27 35.11
CA THR A 77 -15.04 -26.00 35.13
C THR A 77 -14.29 -24.88 35.83
N TYR A 78 -13.07 -25.11 36.35
CA TYR A 78 -12.28 -24.12 37.11
C TYR A 78 -11.48 -23.15 36.22
N GLY A 79 -12.07 -22.69 35.12
CA GLY A 79 -11.43 -21.73 34.24
C GLY A 79 -11.61 -20.29 34.69
N THR A 80 -11.37 -19.39 33.74
CA THR A 80 -11.47 -17.95 33.98
C THR A 80 -12.95 -17.58 34.19
N PRO A 81 -13.30 -16.76 35.20
CA PRO A 81 -14.68 -16.33 35.38
C PRO A 81 -15.27 -15.76 34.09
N ALA A 82 -16.48 -16.19 33.72
CA ALA A 82 -17.18 -15.74 32.51
C ALA A 82 -17.14 -14.22 32.26
N PRO A 83 -17.39 -13.33 33.24
CA PRO A 83 -17.31 -11.88 33.01
C PRO A 83 -15.92 -11.40 32.59
N THR A 84 -14.84 -11.97 33.14
CA THR A 84 -13.48 -11.58 32.79
C THR A 84 -13.06 -12.18 31.45
N ALA A 85 -13.37 -13.45 31.21
CA ALA A 85 -13.04 -14.17 29.98
C ALA A 85 -13.70 -13.54 28.74
N ILE A 86 -15.00 -13.23 28.82
CA ILE A 86 -15.75 -12.62 27.71
C ILE A 86 -15.18 -11.24 27.38
N ARG A 87 -14.90 -10.43 28.41
CA ARG A 87 -14.32 -9.10 28.24
C ARG A 87 -12.93 -9.19 27.60
N GLN A 88 -12.05 -10.06 28.11
CA GLN A 88 -10.70 -10.24 27.59
C GLN A 88 -10.71 -10.78 26.15
N GLY A 89 -11.58 -11.72 25.82
CA GLY A 89 -11.71 -12.25 24.46
C GLY A 89 -12.12 -11.16 23.46
N LEU A 90 -13.08 -10.32 23.83
CA LEU A 90 -13.53 -9.18 23.01
C LEU A 90 -12.44 -8.10 22.86
N GLU A 91 -11.77 -7.75 23.96
CA GLU A 91 -10.64 -6.80 23.96
C GLU A 91 -9.49 -7.31 23.07
N GLY A 92 -9.15 -8.59 23.15
CA GLY A 92 -8.11 -9.20 22.31
C GLY A 92 -8.47 -9.20 20.82
N ILE A 93 -9.74 -9.46 20.46
CA ILE A 93 -10.20 -9.33 19.07
C ILE A 93 -10.03 -7.88 18.59
N LEU A 94 -10.39 -6.90 19.42
CA LEU A 94 -10.30 -5.49 19.07
C LEU A 94 -8.85 -5.03 18.90
N GLU A 95 -7.97 -5.47 19.78
CA GLU A 95 -6.54 -5.17 19.70
C GLU A 95 -5.97 -5.72 18.39
N ASN A 96 -6.29 -6.97 18.04
CA ASN A 96 -5.87 -7.57 16.78
C ASN A 96 -6.46 -6.83 15.56
N ALA A 97 -7.75 -6.47 15.60
CA ALA A 97 -8.37 -5.69 14.54
C ALA A 97 -7.71 -4.31 14.36
N THR A 98 -7.33 -3.67 15.47
CA THR A 98 -6.64 -2.37 15.47
C THR A 98 -5.22 -2.49 14.91
N LYS A 99 -4.47 -3.52 15.32
CA LYS A 99 -3.13 -3.82 14.78
C LYS A 99 -3.19 -4.07 13.28
N THR A 100 -4.11 -4.90 12.80
CA THR A 100 -4.25 -5.16 11.37
C THR A 100 -4.69 -3.91 10.59
N ALA A 101 -5.55 -3.06 11.14
CA ALA A 101 -5.93 -1.80 10.52
C ALA A 101 -4.72 -0.86 10.38
N ASN A 102 -3.92 -0.72 11.43
CA ASN A 102 -2.70 0.10 11.41
C ASN A 102 -1.64 -0.44 10.45
N ALA A 103 -1.46 -1.76 10.39
CA ALA A 103 -0.54 -2.40 9.44
C ALA A 103 -0.97 -2.15 7.98
N ARG A 104 -2.26 -2.32 7.67
CA ARG A 104 -2.80 -1.99 6.33
C ARG A 104 -2.66 -0.51 5.99
N ALA A 105 -2.86 0.39 6.95
CA ALA A 105 -2.67 1.82 6.73
C ALA A 105 -1.19 2.15 6.41
N ALA A 106 -0.24 1.52 7.11
CA ALA A 106 1.18 1.68 6.84
C ALA A 106 1.58 1.11 5.46
N GLU A 107 1.06 -0.06 5.10
CA GLU A 107 1.29 -0.69 3.79
C GLU A 107 0.75 0.18 2.63
N VAL A 108 -0.49 0.65 2.74
CA VAL A 108 -1.10 1.55 1.74
C VAL A 108 -0.32 2.86 1.62
N SER A 109 0.16 3.42 2.74
CA SER A 109 1.01 4.62 2.73
C SER A 109 2.34 4.38 2.00
N SER A 110 2.98 3.23 2.24
CA SER A 110 4.22 2.82 1.57
C SER A 110 4.02 2.59 0.07
N GLU A 111 2.97 1.86 -0.32
CA GLU A 111 2.62 1.64 -1.73
C GLU A 111 2.27 2.94 -2.45
N THR A 112 1.55 3.84 -1.80
CA THR A 112 1.19 5.13 -2.40
C THR A 112 2.44 5.98 -2.60
N SER A 113 3.35 5.98 -1.63
CA SER A 113 4.64 6.67 -1.74
C SER A 113 5.49 6.11 -2.88
N SER A 114 5.60 4.79 -3.02
CA SER A 114 6.35 4.17 -4.12
C SER A 114 5.70 4.41 -5.49
N LYS A 115 4.37 4.38 -5.59
CA LYS A 115 3.62 4.73 -6.81
C LYS A 115 3.77 6.20 -7.19
N ILE A 116 3.88 7.11 -6.22
CA ILE A 116 4.13 8.53 -6.49
C ILE A 116 5.57 8.73 -6.96
N LEU A 117 6.56 8.13 -6.29
CA LEU A 117 7.97 8.23 -6.65
C LEU A 117 8.22 7.69 -8.06
N THR A 118 7.70 6.51 -8.40
CA THR A 118 7.84 5.91 -9.73
C THR A 118 7.26 6.81 -10.82
N LYS A 119 6.03 7.34 -10.63
CA LYS A 119 5.44 8.29 -11.58
C LYS A 119 6.25 9.58 -11.72
N GLN A 120 6.78 10.13 -10.63
CA GLN A 120 7.62 11.32 -10.68
C GLN A 120 8.95 11.04 -11.40
N THR A 121 9.58 9.89 -11.16
CA THR A 121 10.80 9.47 -11.88
C THR A 121 10.55 9.31 -13.37
N ASP A 122 9.43 8.69 -13.79
CA ASP A 122 9.10 8.52 -15.20
C ASP A 122 8.87 9.86 -15.91
N VAL A 123 8.16 10.79 -15.27
CA VAL A 123 7.95 12.14 -15.80
C VAL A 123 9.27 12.91 -15.92
N ILE A 124 10.12 12.86 -14.89
CA ILE A 124 11.44 13.49 -14.90
C ILE A 124 12.31 12.91 -16.01
N ASN A 125 12.35 11.58 -16.16
CA ASN A 125 13.13 10.91 -17.19
C ASN A 125 12.64 11.29 -18.59
N THR A 126 11.32 11.38 -18.80
CA THR A 126 10.72 11.80 -20.08
C THR A 126 11.10 13.24 -20.44
N ILE A 127 11.01 14.17 -19.48
CA ILE A 127 11.40 15.58 -19.67
C ILE A 127 12.90 15.70 -19.94
N TYR A 128 13.72 14.97 -19.16
CA TYR A 128 15.17 14.97 -19.31
C TYR A 128 15.60 14.46 -20.69
N MET A 129 15.02 13.35 -21.16
CA MET A 129 15.28 12.80 -22.51
C MET A 129 14.90 13.78 -23.63
N SER A 130 13.76 14.47 -23.50
CA SER A 130 13.35 15.50 -24.46
C SER A 130 14.35 16.66 -24.51
N ASN A 131 14.76 17.18 -23.36
CA ASN A 131 15.73 18.27 -23.28
C ASN A 131 17.13 17.83 -23.78
N GLN A 132 17.56 16.62 -23.44
CA GLN A 132 18.82 16.07 -23.93
C GLN A 132 18.84 15.95 -25.45
N THR A 133 17.73 15.52 -26.05
CA THR A 133 17.59 15.43 -27.52
C THR A 133 17.69 16.81 -28.17
N ALA A 134 17.03 17.82 -27.59
CA ALA A 134 17.09 19.19 -28.08
C ALA A 134 18.51 19.78 -28.00
N ILE A 135 19.23 19.52 -26.90
CA ILE A 135 20.63 19.97 -26.74
C ILE A 135 21.55 19.29 -27.76
N ILE A 136 21.43 17.98 -27.94
CA ILE A 136 22.23 17.22 -28.93
C ILE A 136 21.96 17.75 -30.35
N ALA A 137 20.69 17.96 -30.70
CA ALA A 137 20.31 18.51 -32.01
C ALA A 137 20.91 19.91 -32.24
N SER A 138 20.90 20.78 -31.21
CA SER A 138 21.51 22.11 -31.27
C SER A 138 23.03 22.05 -31.53
N ILE A 139 23.75 21.16 -30.83
CA ILE A 139 25.19 20.96 -31.04
C ILE A 139 25.48 20.48 -32.46
N ILE A 140 24.72 19.49 -32.95
CA ILE A 140 24.88 18.97 -34.32
C ILE A 140 24.65 20.08 -35.35
N ALA A 141 23.64 20.93 -35.16
CA ALA A 141 23.35 22.05 -36.05
C ALA A 141 24.53 23.05 -36.12
N ILE A 142 25.12 23.40 -34.97
CA ILE A 142 26.30 24.28 -34.91
C ILE A 142 27.48 23.66 -35.65
N LEU A 143 27.75 22.37 -35.46
CA LEU A 143 28.84 21.67 -36.15
C LEU A 143 28.67 21.67 -37.68
N ILE A 144 27.44 21.49 -38.18
CA ILE A 144 27.15 21.55 -39.62
C ILE A 144 27.43 22.96 -40.18
N ILE A 145 26.99 24.02 -39.49
CA ILE A 145 27.24 25.40 -39.92
C ILE A 145 28.75 25.68 -39.99
N VAL A 146 29.50 25.27 -38.96
CA VAL A 146 30.97 25.43 -38.92
C VAL A 146 31.65 24.64 -40.06
N LEU A 147 31.22 23.40 -40.31
CA LEU A 147 31.74 22.59 -41.42
C LEU A 147 31.53 23.26 -42.78
N ILE A 148 30.34 23.81 -43.03
CA ILE A 148 30.04 24.54 -44.27
C ILE A 148 30.95 25.77 -44.40
N MET A 149 31.14 26.55 -43.33
CA MET A 149 32.05 27.70 -43.34
C MET A 149 33.48 27.29 -43.67
N VAL A 150 33.97 26.18 -43.09
CA VAL A 150 35.32 25.66 -43.37
C VAL A 150 35.47 25.23 -44.82
N ILE A 151 34.50 24.51 -45.39
CA ILE A 151 34.53 24.08 -46.80
C ILE A 151 34.58 25.28 -47.74
N ILE A 152 33.66 26.25 -47.56
CA ILE A 152 33.62 27.47 -48.38
C ILE A 152 34.92 28.26 -48.22
N TYR A 153 35.43 28.40 -46.99
CA TYR A 153 36.70 29.07 -46.70
C TYR A 153 37.87 28.40 -47.43
N LEU A 154 37.96 27.06 -47.42
CA LEU A 154 38.99 26.32 -48.13
C LEU A 154 38.91 26.54 -49.64
N ILE A 155 37.71 26.52 -50.22
CA ILE A 155 37.50 26.81 -51.65
C ILE A 155 37.98 28.23 -51.98
N LEU A 156 37.58 29.23 -51.19
CA LEU A 156 37.98 30.62 -51.40
C LEU A 156 39.50 30.80 -51.24
N ARG A 157 40.11 30.19 -50.23
CA ARG A 157 41.55 30.21 -49.98
C ARG A 157 42.31 29.57 -51.14
N TYR A 158 41.83 28.43 -51.62
CA TYR A 158 42.41 27.74 -52.77
C TYR A 158 42.35 28.61 -54.04
N ARG A 159 41.20 29.25 -54.32
CA ARG A 159 41.05 30.18 -55.45
C ARG A 159 42.00 31.38 -55.35
N ARG A 160 42.15 31.99 -54.17
CA ARG A 160 43.09 33.11 -53.95
C ARG A 160 44.54 32.67 -54.24
N LYS A 161 44.99 31.52 -53.72
CA LYS A 161 46.33 31.00 -54.00
C LYS A 161 46.56 30.72 -55.49
N LYS A 162 45.58 30.15 -56.19
CA LYS A 162 45.68 29.89 -57.64
C LYS A 162 45.80 31.18 -58.46
N LYS A 163 45.07 32.24 -58.09
CA LYS A 163 45.18 33.56 -58.73
C LYS A 163 46.60 34.15 -58.56
N MET A 164 47.19 34.05 -57.37
CA MET A 164 48.54 34.57 -57.12
C MET A 164 49.63 33.81 -57.90
N LYS A 165 49.51 32.48 -58.00
CA LYS A 165 50.45 31.67 -58.81
C LYS A 165 50.42 32.06 -60.30
N LYS A 166 49.22 32.29 -60.87
CA LYS A 166 49.10 32.75 -62.26
C LYS A 166 49.75 34.12 -62.46
N LYS A 167 49.54 35.08 -61.55
CA LYS A 167 50.15 36.42 -61.63
C LYS A 167 51.68 36.36 -61.67
N LEU A 168 52.31 35.51 -60.87
CA LEU A 168 53.77 35.34 -60.87
C LEU A 168 54.30 34.78 -62.20
N GLN A 169 53.57 33.88 -62.86
CA GLN A 169 53.96 33.38 -64.18
C GLN A 169 53.85 34.47 -65.26
N TYR A 170 52.81 35.31 -65.21
CA TYR A 170 52.70 36.44 -66.16
C TYR A 170 53.80 37.49 -65.99
N ILE A 171 54.22 37.79 -64.76
CA ILE A 171 55.34 38.71 -64.52
C ILE A 171 56.63 38.15 -65.13
N LYS A 172 56.91 36.86 -64.92
CA LYS A 172 58.10 36.20 -65.47
C LYS A 172 58.14 36.19 -67.00
N LEU A 173 57.00 35.98 -67.67
CA LEU A 173 56.91 35.97 -69.14
C LEU A 173 57.09 37.35 -69.79
N LEU A 174 56.96 38.43 -69.02
CA LEU A 174 57.14 39.81 -69.51
C LEU A 174 58.56 40.34 -69.29
N GLU A 175 59.37 39.63 -68.51
CA GLU A 175 60.73 40.04 -68.13
C GLU A 175 61.80 39.35 -69.00
N GLU A 176 61.42 38.31 -69.76
CA GLU A 176 62.17 37.78 -70.92
C GLU A 176 61.81 38.55 -72.19
#